data_AF-A0A5M3XUC9-F1
#
_entry.id   AF-A0A5M3XUC9-F1
#
_cell.length_a   1.000
_cell.length_b   1.000
_cell.length_c   1.000
_cell.angle_alpha   90.00
_cell.angle_beta   90.00
_cell.angle_gamma   90.00
#
_symmetry.space_group_name_H-M   'P 1'
#
loop_
_entity.id
_entity.type
_entity.pdbx_description
1 polymer ?
#
loop_
_entity_poly.entity_id
_entity_poly.type
_entity_poly.pdbx_seq_one_letter_code
_entity_poly.pdbx_strand_id
1 'polypeptide(L)'
;MAKLSREAVHAWAVARASAAMAVPASGAEAAAWTVRGWAEVALGCALLGRAFDGLDQVIRAAGIRHGGPAATRLRALRALGGRVPPSYPDAGDPGPVAPIGPEVWRLGQLVAEFCAAVPMGPPAGLSRGRDSARGQLRWGERYRPEPARGHRIVRGDAYAGMVWRTWLRLPTRNGSENVLVAVGRPEPEPRRRVWLGIHEGAHLDRLAAVDGELEFGAGLLAAESYAMAVEFVALLEAAADGQVELARWLRLGLLERVGRLPGFDGRIPQARGFHAPELVPLPTLAATYVTGPLSLLCAPGDTPLHARWRAALQEAPRAAEVVARISATVPAPPSPRPPALAR
;
A
#
# COMPACT_ATOMS: atom_id res chain seq x y z
N MET A 1 11.15 0.66 -26.19
CA MET A 1 11.12 2.09 -25.76
C MET A 1 12.18 2.84 -26.56
N ALA A 2 11.82 3.97 -27.17
CA ALA A 2 12.83 4.99 -27.42
C ALA A 2 13.43 5.35 -26.05
N LYS A 3 14.75 5.27 -25.91
CA LYS A 3 15.41 5.51 -24.62
C LYS A 3 15.14 6.95 -24.19
N LEU A 4 14.68 7.14 -22.96
CA LEU A 4 14.69 8.46 -22.33
C LEU A 4 16.13 8.97 -22.28
N SER A 5 16.30 10.29 -22.34
CA SER A 5 17.62 10.88 -22.11
C SER A 5 18.07 10.60 -20.68
N ARG A 6 19.38 10.50 -20.47
CA ARG A 6 19.95 10.33 -19.12
C ARG A 6 19.55 11.47 -18.18
N GLU A 7 19.48 12.69 -18.72
CA GLU A 7 19.03 13.88 -18.01
C GLU A 7 17.58 13.78 -17.53
N ALA A 8 16.67 13.28 -18.37
CA ALA A 8 15.27 13.09 -17.98
C ALA A 8 15.12 12.05 -16.85
N VAL A 9 15.88 10.96 -16.91
CA VAL A 9 15.88 9.94 -15.84
C VAL A 9 16.49 10.50 -14.56
N HIS A 10 17.57 11.28 -14.68
CA HIS A 10 18.21 11.96 -13.55
C HIS A 10 17.23 12.91 -12.85
N ALA A 11 16.58 13.82 -13.60
CA ALA A 11 15.61 14.78 -13.06
C ALA A 11 14.43 14.07 -12.39
N TRP A 12 13.89 13.02 -13.01
CA TRP A 12 12.85 12.19 -12.40
C TRP A 12 13.32 11.55 -11.09
N ALA A 13 14.52 10.95 -11.06
CA ALA A 13 15.04 10.29 -9.88
C ALA A 13 15.25 11.27 -8.71
N VAL A 14 15.78 12.47 -8.99
CA VAL A 14 15.92 13.54 -7.98
C VAL A 14 14.56 13.95 -7.42
N ALA A 15 13.59 14.22 -8.29
CA ALA A 15 12.25 14.63 -7.87
C ALA A 15 11.57 13.58 -7.00
N ARG A 16 11.56 12.31 -7.43
CA ARG A 16 10.93 11.22 -6.66
C ARG A 16 11.68 10.88 -5.38
N ALA A 17 13.01 10.93 -5.38
CA ALA A 17 13.79 10.73 -4.17
C ALA A 17 13.58 11.84 -3.14
N SER A 18 13.37 13.08 -3.60
CA SER A 18 13.00 14.20 -2.72
C SER A 18 11.58 14.05 -2.19
N ALA A 19 10.62 13.66 -3.04
CA ALA A 19 9.25 13.37 -2.61
C ALA A 19 9.19 12.22 -1.58
N ALA A 20 10.05 11.21 -1.73
CA ALA A 20 10.17 10.11 -0.77
C ALA A 20 10.63 10.55 0.63
N MET A 21 11.24 11.74 0.77
CA MET A 21 11.62 12.33 2.06
C MET A 21 10.46 13.09 2.72
N ALA A 22 9.42 13.47 1.97
CA ALA A 22 8.27 14.24 2.46
C ALA A 22 7.26 13.32 3.17
N VAL A 23 7.71 12.64 4.23
CA VAL A 23 6.92 11.68 4.99
C VAL A 23 6.19 12.34 6.16
N PRO A 24 4.97 11.91 6.52
CA PRO A 24 4.22 12.42 7.66
C PRO A 24 4.71 11.80 8.98
N ALA A 25 6.02 11.79 9.20
CA ALA A 25 6.68 11.24 10.37
C ALA A 25 7.93 12.05 10.72
N SER A 26 8.51 11.82 11.90
CA SER A 26 9.71 12.52 12.37
C SER A 26 10.77 11.55 12.89
N GLY A 27 12.02 12.01 12.98
CA GLY A 27 13.10 11.25 13.61
C GLY A 27 13.39 9.91 12.93
N ALA A 28 13.54 8.85 13.73
CA ALA A 28 13.90 7.51 13.25
C ALA A 28 12.86 6.92 12.28
N GLU A 29 11.57 7.15 12.51
CA GLU A 29 10.52 6.69 11.60
C GLU A 29 10.65 7.40 10.24
N ALA A 30 10.90 8.71 10.24
CA ALA A 30 11.08 9.46 9.00
C ALA A 30 12.29 8.95 8.20
N ALA A 31 13.38 8.60 8.87
CA ALA A 31 14.56 8.01 8.24
C ALA A 31 14.25 6.64 7.62
N ALA A 32 13.63 5.74 8.38
CA ALA A 32 13.24 4.40 7.90
C ALA A 32 12.28 4.48 6.70
N TRP A 33 11.30 5.37 6.77
CA TRP A 33 10.31 5.57 5.73
C TRP A 33 10.94 6.18 4.47
N THR A 34 11.81 7.16 4.63
CA THR A 34 12.57 7.75 3.52
C THR A 34 13.36 6.68 2.77
N VAL A 35 14.09 5.83 3.49
CA VAL A 35 14.89 4.76 2.88
C VAL A 35 13.99 3.72 2.19
N ARG A 36 12.83 3.39 2.77
CA ARG A 36 11.80 2.59 2.10
C ARG A 36 11.36 3.24 0.78
N GLY A 37 11.06 4.54 0.78
CA GLY A 37 10.68 5.27 -0.43
C GLY A 37 11.79 5.28 -1.49
N TRP A 38 13.04 5.48 -1.09
CA TRP A 38 14.19 5.41 -2.00
C TRP A 38 14.38 4.03 -2.62
N ALA A 39 14.06 2.94 -1.90
CA ALA A 39 14.09 1.61 -2.50
C ALA A 39 13.11 1.51 -3.69
N GLU A 40 11.93 2.13 -3.59
CA GLU A 40 10.97 2.17 -4.70
C GLU A 40 11.45 3.08 -5.85
N VAL A 41 12.14 4.18 -5.54
CA VAL A 41 12.81 5.02 -6.57
C VAL A 41 13.92 4.24 -7.26
N ALA A 42 14.70 3.45 -6.53
CA ALA A 42 15.76 2.60 -7.07
C ALA A 42 15.19 1.53 -8.02
N LEU A 43 14.02 0.96 -7.71
CA LEU A 43 13.31 0.07 -8.62
C LEU A 43 12.96 0.77 -9.93
N GLY A 44 12.41 1.99 -9.86
CA GLY A 44 12.13 2.78 -11.06
C GLY A 44 13.40 3.12 -11.86
N CYS A 45 14.51 3.48 -11.20
CA CYS A 45 15.81 3.68 -11.86
C CYS A 45 16.27 2.39 -12.59
N ALA A 46 16.10 1.23 -11.97
CA ALA A 46 16.45 -0.06 -12.58
C ALA A 46 15.61 -0.36 -13.83
N LEU A 47 14.31 0.01 -13.81
CA LEU A 47 13.40 -0.14 -14.95
C LEU A 47 13.68 0.87 -16.08
N LEU A 48 14.21 2.04 -15.75
CA LEU A 48 14.55 3.12 -16.69
C LEU A 48 15.97 3.00 -17.28
N GLY A 49 16.58 1.82 -17.20
CA GLY A 49 17.90 1.56 -17.78
C GLY A 49 19.07 1.71 -16.81
N ARG A 50 18.81 1.60 -15.50
CA ARG A 50 19.83 1.55 -14.43
C ARG A 50 20.64 2.85 -14.29
N ALA A 51 20.00 3.99 -14.54
CA ALA A 51 20.58 5.30 -14.31
C ALA A 51 20.22 5.79 -12.89
N PHE A 52 21.19 5.74 -11.98
CA PHE A 52 20.99 6.02 -10.55
C PHE A 52 21.54 7.38 -10.09
N ASP A 53 22.20 8.15 -10.96
CA ASP A 53 22.96 9.35 -10.58
C ASP A 53 22.12 10.36 -9.78
N GLY A 54 20.84 10.52 -10.13
CA GLY A 54 19.93 11.42 -9.41
C GLY A 54 19.57 10.93 -8.01
N LEU A 55 19.36 9.63 -7.86
CA LEU A 55 19.14 9.01 -6.55
C LEU A 55 20.42 9.08 -5.68
N ASP A 56 21.58 8.81 -6.28
CA ASP A 56 22.89 8.89 -5.61
C ASP A 56 23.14 10.30 -5.04
N GLN A 57 22.77 11.35 -5.79
CA GLN A 57 22.87 12.74 -5.36
C GLN A 57 22.00 13.02 -4.13
N VAL A 58 20.73 12.64 -4.16
CA VAL A 58 19.79 12.90 -3.05
C VAL A 58 20.20 12.14 -1.80
N ILE A 59 20.58 10.86 -1.93
CA ILE A 59 21.05 10.05 -0.79
C ILE A 59 22.28 10.67 -0.14
N ARG A 60 23.25 11.12 -0.95
CA ARG A 60 24.46 11.77 -0.44
C ARG A 60 24.15 13.04 0.33
N ALA A 61 23.21 13.86 -0.18
CA ALA A 61 22.82 15.11 0.46
C ALA A 61 22.03 14.90 1.76
N ALA A 62 21.20 13.86 1.82
CA ALA A 62 20.31 13.61 2.96
C ALA A 62 21.03 13.07 4.21
N GLY A 63 22.17 12.39 4.07
CA GLY A 63 23.03 11.99 5.20
C GLY A 63 22.43 10.92 6.14
N ILE A 64 21.39 10.21 5.72
CA ILE A 64 20.79 9.11 6.50
C ILE A 64 21.75 7.91 6.51
N ARG A 65 22.21 7.50 7.70
CA ARG A 65 23.15 6.39 7.86
C ARG A 65 22.46 5.03 8.01
N HIS A 66 21.41 4.99 8.84
CA HIS A 66 20.70 3.77 9.20
C HIS A 66 19.28 3.84 8.69
N GLY A 67 18.90 2.89 7.83
CA GLY A 67 17.58 2.84 7.19
C GLY A 67 16.75 1.62 7.58
N GLY A 68 17.24 0.81 8.51
CA GLY A 68 16.61 -0.44 8.91
C GLY A 68 16.49 -1.45 7.75
N PRO A 69 15.54 -2.40 7.83
CA PRO A 69 15.41 -3.48 6.85
C PRO A 69 15.22 -3.04 5.39
N ALA A 70 14.75 -1.81 5.16
CA ALA A 70 14.57 -1.24 3.83
C ALA A 70 15.91 -1.00 3.10
N ALA A 71 16.98 -0.68 3.85
CA ALA A 71 18.28 -0.36 3.28
C ALA A 71 18.89 -1.53 2.50
N THR A 72 18.69 -2.77 2.96
CA THR A 72 19.14 -3.98 2.24
C THR A 72 18.57 -4.03 0.82
N ARG A 73 17.28 -3.71 0.65
CA ARG A 73 16.62 -3.69 -0.66
C ARG A 73 17.12 -2.53 -1.52
N LEU A 74 17.21 -1.34 -0.95
CA LEU A 74 17.74 -0.16 -1.64
C LEU A 74 19.15 -0.43 -2.21
N ARG A 75 20.04 -1.01 -1.40
CA ARG A 75 21.41 -1.36 -1.82
C ARG A 75 21.41 -2.46 -2.89
N ALA A 76 20.56 -3.48 -2.75
CA ALA A 76 20.44 -4.55 -3.74
C ALA A 76 19.97 -4.02 -5.11
N LEU A 77 18.95 -3.15 -5.12
CA LEU A 77 18.47 -2.50 -6.34
C LEU A 77 19.54 -1.59 -6.96
N ARG A 78 20.25 -0.82 -6.12
CA ARG A 78 21.34 0.04 -6.59
C ARG A 78 22.50 -0.76 -7.20
N ALA A 79 22.80 -1.94 -6.65
CA ALA A 79 23.87 -2.81 -7.12
C ALA A 79 23.66 -3.30 -8.57
N LEU A 80 22.41 -3.31 -9.06
CA LEU A 80 22.11 -3.62 -10.47
C LEU A 80 22.76 -2.63 -11.44
N GLY A 81 23.02 -1.40 -11.00
CA GLY A 81 23.71 -0.35 -11.74
C GLY A 81 25.20 -0.20 -11.40
N GLY A 82 25.83 -1.20 -10.77
CA GLY A 82 27.25 -1.17 -10.41
C GLY A 82 27.52 -0.97 -8.91
N ARG A 83 28.75 -0.59 -8.56
CA ARG A 83 29.19 -0.45 -7.16
C ARG A 83 28.28 0.51 -6.38
N VAL A 84 27.80 0.06 -5.22
CA VAL A 84 26.98 0.87 -4.31
C VAL A 84 27.87 1.92 -3.62
N PRO A 85 27.54 3.23 -3.71
CA PRO A 85 28.30 4.28 -3.02
C PRO A 85 28.30 4.11 -1.49
N PRO A 86 29.38 4.49 -0.77
CA PRO A 86 29.42 4.43 0.70
C PRO A 86 28.37 5.29 1.40
N SER A 87 27.83 6.31 0.72
CA SER A 87 26.77 7.17 1.26
C SER A 87 25.40 6.50 1.37
N TYR A 88 25.23 5.30 0.80
CA TYR A 88 23.98 4.57 0.94
C TYR A 88 23.78 4.09 2.39
N PRO A 89 22.57 4.22 2.95
CA PRO A 89 22.29 3.74 4.29
C PRO A 89 22.50 2.23 4.39
N ASP A 90 22.80 1.78 5.60
CA ASP A 90 22.87 0.36 5.96
C ASP A 90 21.60 -0.10 6.69
N ALA A 91 21.54 -1.40 6.97
CA ALA A 91 20.41 -2.05 7.63
C ALA A 91 20.41 -1.88 9.17
N GLY A 92 21.28 -1.02 9.71
CA GLY A 92 21.31 -0.69 11.12
C GLY A 92 20.00 -0.07 11.59
N ASP A 93 19.80 -0.07 12.91
CA ASP A 93 18.63 0.48 13.56
C ASP A 93 18.57 2.02 13.34
N PRO A 94 17.50 2.56 12.72
CA PRO A 94 17.33 4.00 12.56
C PRO A 94 17.09 4.73 13.89
N GLY A 95 16.78 4.01 14.97
CA GLY A 95 16.53 4.54 16.31
C GLY A 95 15.11 4.30 16.79
N PRO A 96 14.78 4.75 18.02
CA PRO A 96 13.48 4.50 18.63
C PRO A 96 12.35 5.25 17.91
N VAL A 97 11.20 4.59 17.82
CA VAL A 97 9.95 5.14 17.26
C VAL A 97 8.84 5.14 18.30
N ALA A 98 7.84 6.02 18.12
CA ALA A 98 6.69 6.05 19.00
C ALA A 98 5.89 4.74 18.92
N PRO A 99 5.36 4.21 20.04
CA PRO A 99 4.53 3.02 20.01
C PRO A 99 3.17 3.31 19.37
N ILE A 100 2.49 2.24 18.94
CA ILE A 100 1.11 2.32 18.45
C ILE A 100 0.17 2.77 19.58
N GLY A 101 -0.57 3.85 19.34
CA GLY A 101 -1.50 4.43 20.30
C GLY A 101 -2.73 3.53 20.61
N PRO A 102 -3.38 3.73 21.77
CA PRO A 102 -4.52 2.92 22.21
C PRO A 102 -5.72 2.96 21.25
N GLU A 103 -5.94 4.09 20.57
CA GLU A 103 -7.03 4.26 19.60
C GLU A 103 -6.89 3.33 18.40
N VAL A 104 -5.67 3.13 17.89
CA VAL A 104 -5.38 2.21 16.79
C VAL A 104 -5.66 0.77 17.21
N TRP A 105 -5.30 0.39 18.45
CA TRP A 105 -5.60 -0.93 18.98
C TRP A 105 -7.10 -1.17 19.12
N ARG A 106 -7.84 -0.16 19.59
CA ARG A 106 -9.31 -0.21 19.67
C ARG A 106 -9.92 -0.38 18.27
N LEU A 107 -9.46 0.37 17.27
CA LEU A 107 -9.90 0.20 15.89
C LEU A 107 -9.54 -1.19 15.36
N GLY A 108 -8.37 -1.73 15.69
CA GLY A 108 -8.00 -3.11 15.34
C GLY A 108 -8.94 -4.16 15.93
N GLN A 109 -9.41 -3.98 17.17
CA GLN A 109 -10.43 -4.84 17.78
C GLN A 109 -11.75 -4.75 17.01
N LEU A 110 -12.18 -3.53 16.68
CA LEU A 110 -13.39 -3.30 15.88
C LEU A 110 -13.30 -3.91 14.48
N VAL A 111 -12.12 -3.91 13.84
CA VAL A 111 -11.89 -4.61 12.57
C VAL A 111 -12.05 -6.11 12.73
N ALA A 112 -11.55 -6.70 13.83
CA ALA A 112 -11.73 -8.13 14.10
C ALA A 112 -13.19 -8.49 14.36
N GLU A 113 -13.94 -7.64 15.07
CA GLU A 113 -15.37 -7.79 15.27
C GLU A 113 -16.16 -7.65 13.97
N PHE A 114 -15.81 -6.67 13.12
CA PHE A 114 -16.39 -6.51 11.79
C PHE A 114 -16.16 -7.78 10.97
N CYS A 115 -14.92 -8.29 10.94
CA CYS A 115 -14.58 -9.54 10.28
C CYS A 115 -15.41 -10.72 10.78
N ALA A 116 -15.71 -10.80 12.08
CA ALA A 116 -16.55 -11.84 12.65
C ALA A 116 -18.04 -11.67 12.30
N ALA A 117 -18.49 -10.44 12.09
CA ALA A 117 -19.87 -10.10 11.77
C ALA A 117 -20.24 -10.35 10.29
N VAL A 118 -19.25 -10.41 9.38
CA VAL A 118 -19.49 -10.76 7.98
C VAL A 118 -19.91 -12.23 7.86
N PRO A 119 -21.07 -12.55 7.26
CA PRO A 119 -21.54 -13.92 7.13
C PRO A 119 -20.59 -14.75 6.24
N MET A 120 -20.33 -15.99 6.65
CA MET A 120 -19.54 -16.94 5.85
C MET A 120 -20.35 -18.22 5.65
N GLY A 121 -20.46 -18.66 4.40
CA GLY A 121 -20.96 -19.98 4.07
C GLY A 121 -19.94 -21.10 4.38
N PRO A 122 -20.34 -22.37 4.19
CA PRO A 122 -19.44 -23.51 4.32
C PRO A 122 -18.28 -23.40 3.31
N PRO A 123 -17.10 -23.96 3.63
CA PRO A 123 -15.96 -23.94 2.71
C PRO A 123 -16.34 -24.54 1.35
N ALA A 124 -16.02 -23.83 0.28
CA ALA A 124 -16.16 -24.34 -1.08
C ALA A 124 -14.80 -24.80 -1.60
N GLY A 125 -14.80 -25.78 -2.51
CA GLY A 125 -13.58 -26.32 -3.11
C GLY A 125 -12.76 -25.22 -3.82
N LEU A 126 -11.43 -25.33 -3.72
CA LEU A 126 -10.50 -24.42 -4.36
C LEU A 126 -10.45 -24.68 -5.86
N SER A 127 -10.73 -23.65 -6.68
CA SER A 127 -10.29 -23.68 -8.08
C SER A 127 -8.78 -23.43 -8.13
N ARG A 128 -8.07 -24.28 -8.86
CA ARG A 128 -6.62 -24.17 -9.11
C ARG A 128 -6.40 -23.63 -10.51
N GLY A 129 -6.15 -22.34 -10.63
CA GLY A 129 -5.73 -21.66 -11.85
C GLY A 129 -4.35 -21.02 -11.70
N ARG A 130 -3.54 -21.08 -12.76
CA ARG A 130 -2.36 -20.22 -12.92
C ARG A 130 -2.74 -19.02 -13.76
N ASP A 131 -3.45 -18.07 -13.16
CA ASP A 131 -3.80 -16.87 -13.90
C ASP A 131 -2.61 -15.89 -13.96
N SER A 132 -2.42 -15.28 -15.12
CA SER A 132 -1.41 -14.24 -15.37
C SER A 132 -1.73 -12.98 -14.56
N ALA A 133 -0.74 -12.10 -14.30
CA ALA A 133 -1.00 -10.81 -13.63
C ALA A 133 -2.11 -10.00 -14.34
N ARG A 134 -2.13 -10.02 -15.68
CA ARG A 134 -3.17 -9.36 -16.48
C ARG A 134 -4.56 -9.99 -16.28
N GLY A 135 -4.64 -11.31 -16.20
CA GLY A 135 -5.90 -12.00 -15.96
C GLY A 135 -6.43 -11.71 -14.56
N GLN A 136 -5.56 -11.70 -13.55
CA GLN A 136 -5.92 -11.38 -12.17
C GLN A 136 -6.44 -9.92 -12.04
N LEU A 137 -5.80 -8.95 -12.70
CA LEU A 137 -6.26 -7.55 -12.75
C LEU A 137 -7.64 -7.42 -13.39
N ARG A 138 -7.86 -8.12 -14.51
CA ARG A 138 -9.17 -8.14 -15.18
C ARG A 138 -10.24 -8.79 -14.33
N TRP A 139 -9.92 -9.91 -13.69
CA TRP A 139 -10.81 -10.58 -12.76
C TRP A 139 -11.23 -9.66 -11.60
N GLY A 140 -10.30 -8.87 -11.07
CA GLY A 140 -10.55 -7.96 -9.96
C GLY A 140 -11.34 -6.71 -10.31
N GLU A 141 -11.53 -6.36 -11.60
CA GLU A 141 -12.30 -5.18 -12.03
C GLU A 141 -13.69 -5.10 -11.39
N ARG A 142 -14.38 -6.23 -11.21
CA ARG A 142 -15.72 -6.28 -10.60
C ARG A 142 -15.76 -5.79 -9.15
N TYR A 143 -14.66 -5.87 -8.42
CA TYR A 143 -14.57 -5.42 -7.01
C TYR A 143 -14.04 -4.00 -6.85
N ARG A 144 -13.55 -3.40 -7.92
CA ARG A 144 -12.96 -2.06 -7.89
C ARG A 144 -14.02 -1.03 -8.29
N PRO A 145 -14.20 0.07 -7.55
CA PRO A 145 -15.26 1.03 -7.83
C PRO A 145 -15.19 1.65 -9.22
N GLU A 146 -13.98 1.97 -9.69
CA GLU A 146 -13.72 2.69 -10.94
C GLU A 146 -12.47 2.11 -11.63
N PRO A 147 -12.55 0.93 -12.26
CA PRO A 147 -11.38 0.25 -12.79
C PRO A 147 -10.79 0.97 -14.01
N ALA A 148 -9.50 1.24 -13.97
CA ALA A 148 -8.72 1.83 -15.05
C ALA A 148 -7.87 0.77 -15.78
N ARG A 149 -7.77 0.91 -17.11
CA ARG A 149 -7.06 -0.05 -17.98
C ARG A 149 -5.74 0.49 -18.56
N GLY A 150 -5.35 1.71 -18.21
CA GLY A 150 -4.15 2.39 -18.70
C GLY A 150 -2.88 2.10 -17.88
N HIS A 151 -2.41 0.86 -17.87
CA HIS A 151 -1.16 0.48 -17.21
C HIS A 151 -0.35 -0.54 -18.01
N ARG A 152 0.97 -0.52 -17.82
CA ARG A 152 1.88 -1.52 -18.39
C ARG A 152 2.36 -2.49 -17.35
N ILE A 153 2.35 -3.78 -17.71
CA ILE A 153 2.86 -4.85 -16.85
C ILE A 153 4.27 -5.22 -17.33
N VAL A 154 5.23 -5.17 -16.41
CA VAL A 154 6.63 -5.55 -16.64
C VAL A 154 6.93 -6.82 -15.86
N ARG A 155 7.68 -7.75 -16.45
CA ARG A 155 8.13 -8.96 -15.74
C ARG A 155 9.09 -8.58 -14.62
N GLY A 156 8.79 -9.04 -13.41
CA GLY A 156 9.50 -8.68 -12.20
C GLY A 156 10.54 -9.70 -11.72
N ASP A 157 10.80 -10.76 -12.49
CA ASP A 157 11.63 -11.90 -12.03
C ASP A 157 13.02 -11.48 -11.54
N ALA A 158 13.65 -10.51 -12.25
CA ALA A 158 14.94 -9.94 -11.87
C ALA A 158 14.92 -9.11 -10.58
N TYR A 159 13.73 -8.80 -10.06
CA TYR A 159 13.51 -7.98 -8.86
C TYR A 159 12.85 -8.79 -7.72
N ALA A 160 12.72 -10.11 -7.86
CA ALA A 160 12.14 -10.97 -6.84
C ALA A 160 12.86 -10.79 -5.49
N GLY A 161 12.08 -10.62 -4.41
CA GLY A 161 12.60 -10.35 -3.07
C GLY A 161 13.07 -8.91 -2.81
N MET A 162 13.21 -8.07 -3.83
CA MET A 162 13.66 -6.68 -3.71
C MET A 162 12.51 -5.65 -3.72
N VAL A 163 11.30 -6.07 -4.08
CA VAL A 163 10.14 -5.20 -4.31
C VAL A 163 9.12 -5.35 -3.19
N TRP A 164 8.71 -4.24 -2.58
CA TRP A 164 7.56 -4.21 -1.67
C TRP A 164 6.32 -3.74 -2.39
N ARG A 165 6.40 -2.56 -3.00
CA ARG A 165 5.34 -2.00 -3.82
C ARG A 165 5.54 -2.39 -5.27
N THR A 166 4.51 -2.97 -5.89
CA THR A 166 4.64 -3.42 -7.28
C THR A 166 4.14 -2.41 -8.31
N TRP A 167 3.57 -1.28 -7.89
CA TRP A 167 3.12 -0.21 -8.77
C TRP A 167 3.98 1.05 -8.66
N LEU A 168 4.10 1.76 -9.77
CA LEU A 168 4.80 3.03 -9.86
C LEU A 168 4.39 3.83 -11.11
N ARG A 169 4.64 5.13 -11.09
CA ARG A 169 4.50 6.04 -12.23
C ARG A 169 5.88 6.36 -12.80
N LEU A 170 6.13 5.90 -14.02
CA LEU A 170 7.40 6.11 -14.70
C LEU A 170 7.29 7.22 -15.76
N PRO A 171 8.36 8.00 -15.97
CA PRO A 171 8.43 8.94 -17.08
C PRO A 171 8.52 8.17 -18.41
N THR A 172 8.01 8.80 -19.45
CA THR A 172 8.10 8.36 -20.86
C THR A 172 8.38 9.59 -21.73
N ARG A 173 8.69 9.37 -23.02
CA ARG A 173 8.91 10.50 -23.95
C ARG A 173 7.69 11.43 -24.07
N ASN A 174 6.48 10.90 -23.85
CA ASN A 174 5.22 11.60 -24.09
C ASN A 174 4.46 11.93 -22.78
N GLY A 175 5.13 11.90 -21.63
CA GLY A 175 4.51 12.14 -20.32
C GLY A 175 4.87 11.05 -19.31
N SER A 176 3.88 10.51 -18.60
CA SER A 176 4.08 9.43 -17.62
C SER A 176 3.20 8.22 -17.90
N GLU A 177 3.62 7.07 -17.42
CA GLU A 177 2.90 5.81 -17.56
C GLU A 177 2.82 5.10 -16.20
N ASN A 178 1.65 4.53 -15.89
CA ASN A 178 1.46 3.69 -14.72
C ASN A 178 1.98 2.27 -15.03
N VAL A 179 2.83 1.75 -14.15
CA VAL A 179 3.53 0.48 -14.35
C VAL A 179 3.29 -0.45 -13.17
N LEU A 180 2.99 -1.71 -13.48
CA LEU A 180 2.98 -2.82 -12.54
C LEU A 180 4.18 -3.73 -12.80
N VAL A 181 5.00 -3.95 -11.78
CA VAL A 181 6.11 -4.91 -11.77
C VAL A 181 5.59 -6.25 -11.25
N ALA A 182 5.26 -7.15 -12.17
CA ALA A 182 4.74 -8.47 -11.85
C ALA A 182 5.86 -9.38 -11.32
N VAL A 183 6.10 -9.34 -10.01
CA VAL A 183 6.96 -10.30 -9.31
C VAL A 183 6.19 -11.59 -9.05
N GLY A 184 6.73 -12.72 -9.48
CA GLY A 184 6.13 -14.02 -9.18
C GLY A 184 6.11 -14.26 -7.67
N ARG A 185 4.92 -14.45 -7.09
CA ARG A 185 4.77 -14.88 -5.69
C ARG A 185 4.24 -16.32 -5.64
N PRO A 186 4.83 -17.22 -4.83
CA PRO A 186 4.39 -18.62 -4.71
C PRO A 186 3.12 -18.78 -3.86
N GLU A 187 2.25 -17.77 -3.83
CA GLU A 187 1.04 -17.75 -3.03
C GLU A 187 -0.11 -18.51 -3.70
N PRO A 188 -1.08 -19.07 -2.96
CA PRO A 188 -2.30 -19.65 -3.52
C PRO A 188 -3.03 -18.65 -4.43
N GLU A 189 -3.67 -19.15 -5.50
CA GLU A 189 -4.32 -18.30 -6.49
C GLU A 189 -5.33 -17.31 -5.88
N PRO A 190 -6.23 -17.70 -4.96
CA PRO A 190 -7.17 -16.74 -4.37
C PRO A 190 -6.49 -15.59 -3.64
N ARG A 191 -5.38 -15.86 -2.93
CA ARG A 191 -4.57 -14.82 -2.28
C ARG A 191 -3.93 -13.89 -3.31
N ARG A 192 -3.42 -14.44 -4.42
CA ARG A 192 -2.90 -13.62 -5.52
C ARG A 192 -3.98 -12.77 -6.17
N ARG A 193 -5.19 -13.29 -6.35
CA ARG A 193 -6.35 -12.54 -6.88
C ARG A 193 -6.75 -11.38 -5.98
N VAL A 194 -6.79 -11.57 -4.67
CA VAL A 194 -6.99 -10.45 -3.72
C VAL A 194 -5.86 -9.43 -3.85
N TRP A 195 -4.62 -9.89 -3.80
CA TRP A 195 -3.45 -9.00 -3.86
C TRP A 195 -3.34 -8.27 -5.20
N LEU A 196 -3.16 -8.97 -6.33
CA LEU A 196 -2.99 -8.34 -7.64
C LEU A 196 -4.30 -7.77 -8.20
N GLY A 197 -5.40 -8.50 -8.09
CA GLY A 197 -6.66 -8.13 -8.74
C GLY A 197 -7.40 -6.99 -8.04
N ILE A 198 -7.43 -7.02 -6.70
CA ILE A 198 -8.18 -6.04 -5.91
C ILE A 198 -7.25 -4.96 -5.37
N HIS A 199 -6.22 -5.33 -4.60
CA HIS A 199 -5.35 -4.38 -3.91
C HIS A 199 -4.45 -3.58 -4.86
N GLU A 200 -3.57 -4.26 -5.62
CA GLU A 200 -2.68 -3.59 -6.59
C GLU A 200 -3.48 -2.97 -7.74
N GLY A 201 -4.61 -3.58 -8.12
CA GLY A 201 -5.57 -3.00 -9.04
C GLY A 201 -6.10 -1.65 -8.55
N ALA A 202 -6.53 -1.54 -7.29
CA ALA A 202 -7.04 -0.30 -6.72
C ALA A 202 -5.97 0.82 -6.70
N HIS A 203 -4.70 0.47 -6.47
CA HIS A 203 -3.58 1.41 -6.60
C HIS A 203 -3.43 1.93 -8.03
N LEU A 204 -3.49 1.05 -9.03
CA LEU A 204 -3.42 1.43 -10.45
C LEU A 204 -4.59 2.32 -10.88
N ASP A 205 -5.79 2.07 -10.34
CA ASP A 205 -6.98 2.91 -10.58
C ASP A 205 -6.76 4.30 -10.00
N ARG A 206 -6.25 4.38 -8.78
CA ARG A 206 -5.96 5.67 -8.13
C ARG A 206 -4.88 6.45 -8.84
N LEU A 207 -3.82 5.78 -9.28
CA LEU A 207 -2.85 6.41 -10.15
C LEU A 207 -3.55 6.97 -11.40
N ALA A 208 -4.32 6.18 -12.13
CA ALA A 208 -4.98 6.66 -13.34
C ALA A 208 -5.94 7.85 -13.12
N ALA A 209 -6.57 7.95 -11.94
CA ALA A 209 -7.56 8.98 -11.64
C ALA A 209 -6.99 10.28 -11.05
N VAL A 210 -5.77 10.27 -10.49
CA VAL A 210 -5.23 11.41 -9.73
C VAL A 210 -3.87 11.85 -10.28
N ASP A 211 -3.78 13.14 -10.57
CA ASP A 211 -2.51 13.83 -10.78
C ASP A 211 -1.87 14.17 -9.42
N GLY A 212 -0.61 13.78 -9.22
CA GLY A 212 0.13 14.07 -7.99
C GLY A 212 1.03 12.94 -7.48
N GLU A 213 1.69 13.19 -6.34
CA GLU A 213 2.65 12.29 -5.67
C GLU A 213 1.95 11.21 -4.82
N LEU A 214 1.11 10.37 -5.44
CA LEU A 214 0.45 9.25 -4.74
C LEU A 214 1.43 8.16 -4.24
N GLU A 215 2.65 8.13 -4.79
CA GLU A 215 3.61 7.08 -4.51
C GLU A 215 4.37 7.26 -3.20
N PHE A 216 4.32 8.44 -2.58
CA PHE A 216 5.18 8.77 -1.44
C PHE A 216 4.45 9.56 -0.36
N GLY A 217 5.03 9.58 0.84
CA GLY A 217 4.54 10.38 1.97
C GLY A 217 3.05 10.18 2.26
N ALA A 218 2.33 11.30 2.41
CA ALA A 218 0.89 11.31 2.62
C ALA A 218 0.09 10.74 1.43
N GLY A 219 0.62 10.85 0.20
CA GLY A 219 0.00 10.24 -0.98
C GLY A 219 -0.02 8.73 -0.90
N LEU A 220 1.07 8.11 -0.43
CA LEU A 220 1.12 6.66 -0.19
C LEU A 220 0.09 6.24 0.85
N LEU A 221 -0.02 6.99 1.95
CA LEU A 221 -1.03 6.72 2.98
C LEU A 221 -2.45 6.75 2.40
N ALA A 222 -2.76 7.73 1.55
CA ALA A 222 -4.05 7.82 0.89
C ALA A 222 -4.30 6.67 -0.10
N ALA A 223 -3.29 6.26 -0.86
CA ALA A 223 -3.36 5.13 -1.79
C ALA A 223 -3.64 3.82 -1.06
N GLU A 224 -2.89 3.54 0.01
CA GLU A 224 -3.06 2.35 0.86
C GLU A 224 -4.41 2.34 1.57
N SER A 225 -4.85 3.49 2.09
CA SER A 225 -6.18 3.64 2.69
C SER A 225 -7.29 3.30 1.68
N TYR A 226 -7.16 3.78 0.44
CA TYR A 226 -8.12 3.49 -0.62
C TYR A 226 -8.13 2.02 -1.03
N ALA A 227 -6.95 1.43 -1.31
CA ALA A 227 -6.87 0.02 -1.70
C ALA A 227 -7.46 -0.91 -0.63
N MET A 228 -7.23 -0.58 0.64
CA MET A 228 -7.82 -1.33 1.75
C MET A 228 -9.32 -1.08 1.91
N ALA A 229 -9.81 0.14 1.68
CA ALA A 229 -11.24 0.41 1.70
C ALA A 229 -11.98 -0.38 0.61
N VAL A 230 -11.36 -0.54 -0.57
CA VAL A 230 -11.86 -1.44 -1.62
C VAL A 230 -11.90 -2.89 -1.14
N GLU A 231 -10.91 -3.38 -0.38
CA GLU A 231 -10.95 -4.73 0.20
C GLU A 231 -12.10 -4.92 1.23
N PHE A 232 -12.41 -3.90 2.03
CA PHE A 232 -13.57 -3.94 2.96
C PHE A 232 -14.89 -4.10 2.21
N VAL A 233 -15.09 -3.33 1.13
CA VAL A 233 -16.28 -3.41 0.29
C VAL A 233 -16.34 -4.76 -0.43
N ALA A 234 -15.21 -5.18 -1.02
CA ALA A 234 -15.11 -6.46 -1.71
C ALA A 234 -15.38 -7.65 -0.78
N LEU A 235 -15.04 -7.55 0.52
CA LEU A 235 -15.34 -8.59 1.50
C LEU A 235 -16.84 -8.77 1.67
N LEU A 236 -17.59 -7.67 1.80
CA LEU A 236 -19.04 -7.72 1.96
C LEU A 236 -19.71 -8.23 0.68
N GLU A 237 -19.33 -7.71 -0.48
CA GLU A 237 -19.88 -8.14 -1.77
C GLU A 237 -19.56 -9.62 -2.06
N ALA A 238 -18.33 -10.07 -1.81
CA ALA A 238 -17.97 -11.47 -1.96
C ALA A 238 -18.76 -12.37 -1.01
N ALA A 239 -19.04 -11.92 0.21
CA ALA A 239 -19.87 -12.67 1.16
C ALA A 239 -21.34 -12.74 0.71
N ALA A 240 -21.91 -11.62 0.24
CA ALA A 240 -23.28 -11.56 -0.28
C ALA A 240 -23.48 -12.45 -1.51
N ASP A 241 -22.49 -12.49 -2.41
CA ASP A 241 -22.47 -13.35 -3.60
C ASP A 241 -22.22 -14.84 -3.30
N GLY A 242 -22.02 -15.23 -2.03
CA GLY A 242 -21.68 -16.60 -1.65
C GLY A 242 -20.27 -17.03 -2.05
N GLN A 243 -19.36 -16.09 -2.34
CA GLN A 243 -17.96 -16.35 -2.71
C GLN A 243 -17.09 -16.58 -1.47
N VAL A 244 -17.39 -17.65 -0.74
CA VAL A 244 -16.82 -17.97 0.59
C VAL A 244 -15.30 -17.94 0.63
N GLU A 245 -14.62 -18.57 -0.34
CA GLU A 245 -13.15 -18.62 -0.33
C GLU A 245 -12.53 -17.23 -0.52
N LEU A 246 -13.10 -16.41 -1.40
CA LEU A 246 -12.62 -15.04 -1.60
C LEU A 246 -12.84 -14.19 -0.35
N ALA A 247 -14.04 -14.25 0.23
CA ALA A 247 -14.35 -13.56 1.47
C ALA A 247 -13.40 -13.97 2.61
N ARG A 248 -12.98 -15.25 2.67
CA ARG A 248 -12.01 -15.72 3.67
C ARG A 248 -10.64 -15.08 3.48
N TRP A 249 -10.15 -14.99 2.24
CA TRP A 249 -8.86 -14.36 1.97
C TRP A 249 -8.86 -12.84 2.20
N LEU A 250 -9.96 -12.16 1.86
CA LEU A 250 -10.13 -10.73 2.17
C LEU A 250 -10.15 -10.50 3.68
N ARG A 251 -10.93 -11.30 4.43
CA ARG A 251 -10.94 -11.27 5.90
C ARG A 251 -9.55 -11.50 6.49
N LEU A 252 -8.83 -12.51 6.00
CA LEU A 252 -7.48 -12.81 6.44
C LEU A 252 -6.56 -11.61 6.18
N GLY A 253 -6.69 -10.97 5.02
CA GLY A 253 -5.97 -9.76 4.69
C GLY A 253 -6.24 -8.61 5.67
N LEU A 254 -7.47 -8.40 6.11
CA LEU A 254 -7.78 -7.36 7.10
C LEU A 254 -7.16 -7.66 8.48
N LEU A 255 -7.27 -8.90 8.94
CA LEU A 255 -6.68 -9.37 10.20
C LEU A 255 -5.15 -9.36 10.16
N GLU A 256 -4.55 -9.65 9.00
CA GLU A 256 -3.12 -9.62 8.76
C GLU A 256 -2.52 -8.24 9.06
N ARG A 257 -3.21 -7.14 8.70
CA ARG A 257 -2.72 -5.78 9.03
C ARG A 257 -2.80 -5.47 10.51
N VAL A 258 -3.83 -5.94 11.21
CA VAL A 258 -3.94 -5.78 12.67
C VAL A 258 -2.80 -6.51 13.37
N GLY A 259 -2.50 -7.76 12.99
CA GLY A 259 -1.44 -8.55 13.60
C GLY A 259 -0.02 -8.04 13.27
N ARG A 260 0.12 -7.26 12.19
CA ARG A 260 1.38 -6.62 11.79
C ARG A 260 1.67 -5.28 12.48
N LEU A 261 0.75 -4.76 13.30
CA LEU A 261 0.99 -3.54 14.05
C LEU A 261 2.23 -3.70 14.96
N PRO A 262 3.18 -2.75 14.94
CA PRO A 262 4.34 -2.77 15.84
C PRO A 262 3.94 -2.89 17.30
N GLY A 263 4.55 -3.85 18.02
CA GLY A 263 4.25 -4.11 19.43
C GLY A 263 2.98 -4.95 19.66
N PHE A 264 2.43 -5.62 18.64
CA PHE A 264 1.31 -6.53 18.82
C PHE A 264 1.64 -7.66 19.79
N ASP A 265 0.84 -7.80 20.84
CA ASP A 265 1.02 -8.73 21.96
C ASP A 265 0.06 -9.93 21.90
N GLY A 266 -0.69 -10.08 20.80
CA GLY A 266 -1.66 -11.17 20.66
C GLY A 266 -3.00 -10.92 21.35
N ARG A 267 -3.31 -9.68 21.76
CA ARG A 267 -4.61 -9.27 22.33
C ARG A 267 -5.83 -9.51 21.44
N ILE A 268 -5.63 -9.70 20.14
CA ILE A 268 -6.69 -10.04 19.16
C ILE A 268 -6.39 -11.45 18.63
N PRO A 269 -7.03 -12.51 19.16
CA PRO A 269 -6.70 -13.89 18.82
C PRO A 269 -6.70 -14.20 17.32
N GLN A 270 -7.64 -13.62 16.57
CA GLN A 270 -7.81 -13.83 15.12
C GLN A 270 -6.66 -13.23 14.28
N ALA A 271 -5.90 -12.30 14.86
CA ALA A 271 -4.76 -11.66 14.20
C ALA A 271 -3.40 -12.26 14.65
N ARG A 272 -3.40 -13.32 15.46
CA ARG A 272 -2.17 -14.00 15.87
C ARG A 272 -1.50 -14.71 14.69
N GLY A 273 -0.17 -14.79 14.74
CA GLY A 273 0.65 -15.46 13.72
C GLY A 273 1.05 -14.55 12.55
N PHE A 274 0.52 -13.33 12.48
CA PHE A 274 1.03 -12.32 11.55
C PHE A 274 2.15 -11.50 12.20
N HIS A 275 3.20 -11.27 11.43
CA HIS A 275 4.32 -10.44 11.83
C HIS A 275 4.94 -9.79 10.59
N ALA A 276 5.41 -8.55 10.71
CA ALA A 276 6.10 -7.82 9.66
C ALA A 276 7.25 -7.03 10.28
N PRO A 277 8.45 -7.64 10.42
CA PRO A 277 9.60 -6.97 11.01
C PRO A 277 9.92 -5.63 10.33
N GLU A 278 9.61 -5.52 9.04
CA GLU A 278 9.80 -4.31 8.26
C GLU A 278 8.90 -3.13 8.62
N LEU A 279 7.77 -3.38 9.30
CA LEU A 279 6.86 -2.33 9.75
C LEU A 279 7.18 -1.85 11.17
N VAL A 280 8.04 -2.56 11.92
CA VAL A 280 8.48 -2.16 13.26
C VAL A 280 8.97 -0.70 13.31
N PRO A 281 9.84 -0.23 12.39
CA PRO A 281 10.27 1.17 12.40
C PRO A 281 9.27 2.14 11.72
N LEU A 282 8.05 1.68 11.37
CA LEU A 282 7.06 2.44 10.59
C LEU A 282 5.65 2.44 11.24
N PRO A 283 5.51 2.82 12.53
CA PRO A 283 4.23 2.77 13.24
C PRO A 283 3.11 3.59 12.58
N THR A 284 3.39 4.75 12.00
CA THR A 284 2.42 5.60 11.31
C THR A 284 1.88 4.92 10.04
N LEU A 285 2.77 4.31 9.25
CA LEU A 285 2.37 3.55 8.06
C LEU A 285 1.54 2.32 8.44
N ALA A 286 2.01 1.56 9.44
CA ALA A 286 1.30 0.38 9.93
C ALA A 286 -0.08 0.72 10.51
N ALA A 287 -0.18 1.81 11.28
CA ALA A 287 -1.44 2.31 11.80
C ALA A 287 -2.40 2.70 10.66
N THR A 288 -1.89 3.38 9.63
CA THR A 288 -2.71 3.80 8.47
C THR A 288 -3.35 2.62 7.75
N TYR A 289 -2.66 1.48 7.68
CA TYR A 289 -3.29 0.28 7.13
C TYR A 289 -4.54 -0.15 7.90
N VAL A 290 -4.65 0.15 9.19
CA VAL A 290 -5.88 -0.15 9.95
C VAL A 290 -6.85 1.01 9.91
N THR A 291 -6.38 2.23 10.20
CA THR A 291 -7.25 3.39 10.45
C THR A 291 -7.65 4.14 9.18
N GLY A 292 -6.79 4.14 8.18
CA GLY A 292 -6.98 4.80 6.89
C GLY A 292 -8.25 4.38 6.14
N PRO A 293 -8.47 3.08 5.86
CA PRO A 293 -9.68 2.63 5.17
C PRO A 293 -10.96 2.94 5.96
N LEU A 294 -10.91 2.85 7.29
CA LEU A 294 -12.05 3.17 8.16
C LEU A 294 -12.38 4.66 8.11
N SER A 295 -11.36 5.52 8.15
CA SER A 295 -11.52 6.96 8.02
C SER A 295 -12.11 7.35 6.68
N LEU A 296 -11.69 6.68 5.61
CA LEU A 296 -12.25 6.91 4.27
C LEU A 296 -13.71 6.44 4.18
N LEU A 297 -14.04 5.23 4.62
CA LEU A 297 -15.37 4.64 4.47
C LEU A 297 -16.43 5.25 5.41
N CYS A 298 -16.02 5.72 6.59
CA CYS A 298 -16.93 6.32 7.57
C CYS A 298 -17.10 7.83 7.38
N ALA A 299 -16.26 8.47 6.57
CA ALA A 299 -16.44 9.86 6.20
C ALA A 299 -17.69 10.04 5.32
N PRO A 300 -18.38 11.19 5.41
CA PRO A 300 -19.39 11.55 4.44
C PRO A 300 -18.76 11.62 3.04
N GLY A 301 -19.35 10.91 2.08
CA GLY A 301 -18.86 10.90 0.71
C GLY A 301 -19.90 10.37 -0.26
N ASP A 302 -19.86 10.91 -1.48
CA ASP A 302 -20.72 10.48 -2.58
C ASP A 302 -19.88 10.09 -3.80
N THR A 303 -19.05 9.07 -3.59
CA THR A 303 -18.24 8.45 -4.66
C THR A 303 -18.74 7.03 -4.91
N PRO A 304 -18.38 6.39 -6.04
CA PRO A 304 -18.73 5.00 -6.30
C PRO A 304 -18.31 4.04 -5.18
N LEU A 305 -17.17 4.30 -4.50
CA LEU A 305 -16.75 3.55 -3.33
C LEU A 305 -17.77 3.64 -2.18
N HIS A 306 -18.24 4.85 -1.85
CA HIS A 306 -19.21 5.05 -0.76
C HIS A 306 -20.60 4.50 -1.11
N ALA A 307 -21.02 4.61 -2.37
CA ALA A 307 -22.28 4.04 -2.82
C ALA A 307 -22.29 2.51 -2.65
N ARG A 308 -21.20 1.84 -3.08
CA ARG A 308 -21.04 0.39 -2.92
C ARG A 308 -20.93 -0.03 -1.46
N TRP A 309 -20.17 0.72 -0.65
CA TRP A 309 -20.07 0.49 0.80
C TRP A 309 -21.43 0.52 1.48
N ARG A 310 -22.26 1.55 1.20
CA ARG A 310 -23.61 1.66 1.77
C ARG A 310 -24.51 0.51 1.33
N ALA A 311 -24.51 0.16 0.04
CA ALA A 311 -25.31 -0.95 -0.48
C ALA A 311 -24.90 -2.28 0.19
N ALA A 312 -23.60 -2.58 0.25
CA ALA A 312 -23.10 -3.81 0.84
C ALA A 312 -23.39 -3.92 2.35
N LEU A 313 -23.43 -2.79 3.08
CA LEU A 313 -23.82 -2.77 4.49
C LEU A 313 -25.31 -3.02 4.73
N GLN A 314 -26.19 -2.64 3.79
CA GLN A 314 -27.63 -2.94 3.90
C GLN A 314 -27.89 -4.45 3.89
N GLU A 315 -27.05 -5.21 3.19
CA GLU A 315 -27.12 -6.68 3.11
C GLU A 315 -26.42 -7.37 4.30
N ALA A 316 -25.69 -6.63 5.14
CA ALA A 316 -24.90 -7.16 6.25
C ALA A 316 -25.16 -6.39 7.57
N PRO A 317 -26.36 -6.53 8.19
CA PRO A 317 -26.78 -5.69 9.32
C PRO A 317 -25.85 -5.77 10.54
N ARG A 318 -25.33 -6.97 10.87
CA ARG A 318 -24.36 -7.12 11.97
C ARG A 318 -23.04 -6.39 11.70
N ALA A 319 -22.59 -6.38 10.45
CA ALA A 319 -21.40 -5.63 10.07
C ALA A 319 -21.66 -4.12 10.16
N ALA A 320 -22.86 -3.67 9.77
CA ALA A 320 -23.28 -2.28 9.88
C ALA A 320 -23.30 -1.78 11.33
N GLU A 321 -23.75 -2.59 12.29
CA GLU A 321 -23.69 -2.27 13.73
C GLU A 321 -22.25 -2.01 14.20
N VAL A 322 -21.29 -2.85 13.78
CA VAL A 322 -19.87 -2.64 14.12
C VAL A 322 -19.34 -1.36 13.48
N VAL A 323 -19.71 -1.08 12.22
CA VAL A 323 -19.30 0.14 11.50
C VAL A 323 -19.83 1.40 12.17
N ALA A 324 -21.03 1.38 12.75
CA ALA A 324 -21.54 2.51 13.52
C ALA A 324 -20.64 2.85 14.72
N ARG A 325 -20.13 1.83 15.42
CA ARG A 325 -19.16 2.02 16.52
C ARG A 325 -17.79 2.46 16.03
N ILE A 326 -17.34 1.97 14.87
CA ILE A 326 -16.11 2.44 14.21
C ILE A 326 -16.24 3.94 13.90
N SER A 327 -17.34 4.35 13.29
CA SER A 327 -17.61 5.75 12.94
C SER A 327 -17.59 6.67 14.15
N ALA A 328 -18.07 6.20 15.31
CA ALA A 328 -17.99 6.94 16.57
C ALA A 328 -16.57 7.00 17.19
N THR A 329 -15.65 6.15 16.74
CA THR A 329 -14.27 6.05 17.26
C THR A 329 -13.27 6.76 16.35
N VAL A 330 -13.52 6.83 15.04
CA VAL A 330 -12.65 7.53 14.09
C VAL A 330 -12.75 9.03 14.33
N PRO A 331 -11.64 9.75 14.50
CA PRO A 331 -11.68 11.20 14.65
C PRO A 331 -12.31 11.84 13.42
N ALA A 332 -13.18 12.83 13.63
CA ALA A 332 -13.72 13.62 12.54
C ALA A 332 -12.56 14.23 11.72
N PRO A 333 -12.65 14.27 10.38
CA PRO A 333 -11.63 14.94 9.58
C PRO A 333 -11.49 16.39 10.09
N PRO A 334 -10.26 16.93 10.18
CA PRO A 334 -10.07 18.30 10.60
C PRO A 334 -10.88 19.22 9.69
N SER A 335 -11.67 20.13 10.27
CA SER A 335 -12.39 21.14 9.50
C SER A 335 -11.41 21.84 8.55
N PRO A 336 -11.76 22.04 7.27
CA PRO A 336 -10.88 22.72 6.33
C PRO A 336 -10.51 24.08 6.93
N ARG A 337 -9.21 24.31 7.14
CA ARG A 337 -8.74 25.64 7.53
C ARG A 337 -9.17 26.60 6.43
N PRO A 338 -9.84 27.72 6.74
CA PRO A 338 -10.12 28.74 5.73
C PRO A 338 -8.79 29.11 5.06
N PRO A 339 -8.78 29.29 3.73
CA PRO A 339 -7.56 29.65 3.01
C PRO A 339 -6.93 30.84 3.71
N ALA A 340 -5.64 30.74 4.00
CA ALA A 340 -4.89 31.85 4.56
C ALA A 340 -5.07 33.03 3.59
N LEU A 341 -5.70 34.11 4.08
CA LEU A 341 -5.78 35.35 3.35
C LEU A 341 -4.35 35.74 2.99
N ALA A 342 -4.05 35.77 1.69
CA ALA A 342 -2.79 36.29 1.20
C ALA A 342 -2.61 37.71 1.77
N ARG A 343 -1.53 37.90 2.52
CA ARG A 343 -1.05 39.23 2.92
C ARG A 343 -0.05 39.72 1.88
#